data_AF-A0A9E0BI78-F1
#
_entry.id   AF-A0A9E0BI78-F1
#
_cell.length_a   1.000
_cell.length_b   1.000
_cell.length_c   1.000
_cell.angle_alpha   90.00
_cell.angle_beta   90.00
_cell.angle_gamma   90.00
#
_symmetry.space_group_name_H-M   'P 1'
#
loop_
_entity.id
_entity.type
_entity.pdbx_description
1 polymer ?
#
loop_
_entity_poly.entity_id
_entity_poly.type
_entity_poly.pdbx_seq_one_letter_code
_entity_poly.pdbx_strand_id
1 'polypeptide(L)' 'MRLFHFSDNPGIECFVPRPVRVPSARPPGRDWLNGPLVWAIDETTQPLYFFPRDCPRILLWATPATTAGDRQAWFGPST' A
#
# COMPACT_ATOMS: atom_id res chain seq x y z
N MET A 1 12.35 9.26 -4.63
CA MET A 1 11.23 8.39 -4.21
C MET A 1 11.09 8.51 -2.71
N ARG A 2 9.90 8.85 -2.20
CA ARG A 2 9.63 8.88 -0.75
C ARG A 2 8.96 7.58 -0.35
N LEU A 3 9.39 7.02 0.79
CA LEU A 3 8.88 5.78 1.35
C LEU A 3 8.35 6.04 2.74
N PHE A 4 7.25 5.38 3.08
CA PHE A 4 6.52 5.62 4.32
C PHE A 4 6.29 4.33 5.09
N HIS A 5 6.26 4.44 6.42
CA HIS A 5 5.75 3.42 7.32
C HIS A 5 4.55 3.98 8.07
N PHE A 6 3.53 3.16 8.28
CA PHE A 6 2.29 3.54 8.96
C PHE A 6 2.07 2.63 10.17
N SER A 7 1.75 3.23 11.32
CA SER A 7 1.31 2.52 12.52
C SER A 7 0.12 3.23 13.14
N ASP A 8 -0.86 2.45 13.56
CA ASP A 8 -2.01 2.87 14.38
C ASP A 8 -1.59 3.19 15.82
N ASN A 9 -0.43 2.70 16.26
CA ASN A 9 0.15 3.04 17.54
C ASN A 9 0.92 4.36 17.44
N PRO A 10 0.43 5.48 18.02
CA PRO A 10 1.13 6.76 17.97
C PRO A 10 2.43 6.77 18.79
N GLY A 11 2.63 5.81 19.70
CA GLY A 11 3.83 5.66 20.52
C GLY A 11 4.89 4.73 19.93
N ILE A 12 4.77 4.31 18.66
CA ILE A 12 5.81 3.48 18.05
C ILE A 12 7.08 4.29 17.80
N GLU A 13 8.20 3.84 18.35
CA GLU A 13 9.50 4.51 18.16
C GLU A 13 10.36 3.81 17.11
N CYS A 14 10.16 2.51 16.90
CA CYS A 14 10.97 1.69 16.01
C CYS A 14 10.13 0.56 15.37
N PHE A 15 10.35 0.33 14.08
CA PHE A 15 9.78 -0.81 13.38
C PHE A 15 10.78 -1.98 13.40
N VAL A 16 10.40 -3.07 14.06
CA VAL A 16 11.20 -4.30 14.09
C VAL A 16 10.83 -5.22 12.92
N PRO A 17 11.82 -5.88 12.26
CA PRO A 17 11.55 -6.83 11.20
C PRO A 17 10.63 -7.96 11.67
N ARG A 18 9.53 -8.21 10.92
CA ARG A 18 8.58 -9.28 11.23
C ARG A 18 8.79 -10.47 10.29
N PRO A 19 8.80 -11.72 10.82
CA PRO A 19 8.92 -12.91 9.99
C PRO A 19 7.68 -13.06 9.10
N VAL A 20 7.88 -13.52 7.87
CA VAL A 20 6.79 -13.88 6.97
C VAL A 20 6.21 -15.22 7.44
N ARG A 21 4.93 -15.22 7.86
CA ARG A 21 4.26 -16.43 8.37
C ARG A 21 3.94 -17.44 7.28
N VAL A 22 3.56 -16.96 6.11
CA VAL A 22 3.24 -17.77 4.93
C VAL A 22 4.15 -17.33 3.80
N PRO A 23 5.19 -18.12 3.47
CA PRO A 23 6.10 -17.80 2.37
C PRO A 23 5.32 -17.71 1.05
N SER A 24 5.69 -16.77 0.20
CA SER A 24 5.20 -16.70 -1.18
C SER A 24 6.25 -17.28 -2.14
N ALA A 25 5.82 -17.84 -3.27
CA ALA A 25 6.74 -18.17 -4.35
C ALA A 25 7.47 -16.88 -4.79
N ARG A 26 8.81 -16.92 -4.80
CA ARG A 26 9.65 -15.78 -5.18
C ARG A 26 10.40 -16.10 -6.48
N PRO A 27 10.73 -15.09 -7.29
CA PRO A 27 11.67 -15.27 -8.40
C PRO A 27 13.04 -15.77 -7.89
N PRO A 28 13.81 -16.50 -8.73
CA PRO A 28 15.14 -16.96 -8.36
C PRO A 28 16.02 -15.83 -7.79
N GLY A 29 16.72 -16.11 -6.69
CA GLY A 29 17.57 -15.13 -6.00
C GLY A 29 16.82 -14.14 -5.10
N ARG A 30 15.49 -14.27 -4.94
CA ARG A 30 14.67 -13.41 -4.08
C ARG A 30 14.04 -14.14 -2.90
N ASP A 31 14.53 -15.33 -2.55
CA ASP A 31 14.01 -16.11 -1.42
C ASP A 31 14.15 -15.38 -0.07
N TRP A 32 15.11 -14.46 0.04
CA TRP A 32 15.28 -13.58 1.20
C TRP A 32 14.04 -12.71 1.49
N LEU A 33 13.16 -12.48 0.51
CA LEU A 33 11.87 -11.79 0.70
C LEU A 33 10.86 -12.60 1.55
N ASN A 34 11.17 -13.85 1.90
CA ASN A 34 10.43 -14.64 2.86
C ASN A 34 11.07 -14.60 4.28
N GLY A 35 12.17 -13.87 4.47
CA GLY A 35 12.78 -13.63 5.79
C GLY A 35 12.09 -12.51 6.58
N PRO A 36 12.63 -12.14 7.76
CA PRO A 36 12.14 -11.01 8.54
C PRO A 36 12.36 -9.68 7.83
N LEU A 37 11.30 -8.87 7.72
CA LEU A 37 11.32 -7.60 6.97
C LEU A 37 10.53 -6.50 7.66
N VAL A 38 10.89 -5.25 7.36
CA VAL A 38 10.05 -4.08 7.58
C VAL A 38 9.59 -3.58 6.21
N TRP A 39 8.28 -3.42 6.02
CA TRP A 39 7.69 -3.03 4.75
C TRP A 39 7.40 -1.54 4.71
N ALA A 40 7.84 -0.87 3.64
CA ALA A 40 7.50 0.51 3.33
C ALA A 40 6.56 0.57 2.12
N ILE A 41 5.83 1.67 2.01
CA ILE A 41 4.93 1.95 0.89
C ILE A 41 5.33 3.26 0.21
N ASP A 42 5.10 3.35 -1.10
CA ASP A 42 5.34 4.57 -1.86
C ASP A 42 4.23 5.61 -1.66
N GLU A 43 4.51 6.83 -2.13
CA GLU A 43 3.61 7.98 -2.01
C GLU A 43 2.29 7.84 -2.77
N THR A 44 2.27 7.11 -3.89
CA THR A 44 1.08 6.94 -4.74
C THR A 44 0.10 5.94 -4.14
N THR A 45 0.62 4.95 -3.42
CA THR A 45 -0.14 3.85 -2.82
C THR A 45 -0.35 4.01 -1.31
N GLN A 46 0.27 5.01 -0.67
CA GLN A 46 0.11 5.30 0.75
C GLN A 46 -1.34 5.41 1.26
N PRO A 47 -2.35 5.89 0.49
CA PRO A 47 -3.70 6.03 1.03
C PRO A 47 -4.34 4.67 1.38
N LEU A 48 -3.84 3.56 0.82
CA LEU A 48 -4.22 2.20 1.23
C LEU A 48 -3.92 1.93 2.71
N TYR A 49 -2.99 2.68 3.30
CA TYR A 49 -2.49 2.48 4.65
C TYR A 49 -2.95 3.55 5.65
N PHE A 50 -3.84 4.45 5.25
CA PHE A 50 -4.38 5.47 6.16
C PHE A 50 -5.31 4.88 7.21
N PHE A 51 -5.46 5.62 8.31
CA PHE A 51 -6.26 5.25 9.47
C PHE A 51 -7.65 5.89 9.42
N PRO A 52 -8.66 5.30 10.07
CA PRO A 52 -8.63 4.06 10.86
C PRO A 52 -8.53 2.79 10.01
N ARG A 53 -7.94 1.69 10.52
CA ARG A 53 -7.75 0.46 9.71
C ARG A 53 -9.06 -0.27 9.42
N ASP A 54 -10.00 -0.24 10.37
CA ASP A 54 -11.28 -0.93 10.28
C ASP A 54 -12.34 -0.16 9.48
N CYS A 55 -11.89 0.72 8.58
CA CYS A 55 -12.75 1.42 7.64
C CYS A 55 -12.63 0.73 6.28
N PRO A 56 -13.71 0.13 5.74
CA PRO A 56 -13.67 -0.43 4.39
C PRO A 56 -13.44 0.70 3.39
N ARG A 57 -12.44 0.53 2.52
CA ARG A 57 -12.11 1.51 1.48
C ARG A 57 -11.94 0.83 0.14
N ILE A 58 -12.44 1.50 -0.89
CA ILE A 58 -12.10 1.23 -2.28
C ILE A 58 -11.33 2.44 -2.76
N LEU A 59 -10.12 2.21 -3.27
CA LEU A 59 -9.33 3.23 -3.93
C LEU A 59 -9.30 2.95 -5.42
N LEU A 60 -9.35 4.01 -6.21
CA LEU A 60 -9.37 3.95 -7.67
C LEU A 60 -8.27 4.85 -8.20
N TRP A 61 -7.55 4.37 -9.20
CA TRP A 61 -6.57 5.15 -9.96
C TRP A 61 -6.97 5.16 -11.42
N ALA A 62 -6.92 6.32 -12.06
CA ALA A 62 -7.10 6.41 -13.49
C ALA A 62 -5.90 5.77 -14.19
N THR A 63 -6.16 5.00 -15.24
CA THR A 63 -5.16 4.39 -16.11
C THR A 63 -5.28 4.98 -17.51
N PRO A 64 -4.35 4.68 -18.44
CA PRO A 64 -4.50 5.08 -19.84
C PRO A 64 -5.78 4.55 -20.52
N ALA A 65 -6.37 3.46 -20.01
CA ALA A 65 -7.61 2.88 -20.52
C ALA A 65 -8.87 3.50 -19.89
N THR A 66 -8.74 4.33 -18.85
CA THR A 66 -9.89 4.97 -18.19
C THR A 66 -10.56 5.95 -19.14
N THR A 67 -11.83 5.69 -19.46
CA THR A 67 -12.61 6.50 -20.40
C THR A 67 -13.10 7.80 -19.77
N ALA A 68 -13.59 8.72 -20.59
CA ALA A 68 -14.27 9.91 -20.08
C ALA A 68 -15.51 9.55 -19.23
N GLY A 69 -16.24 8.50 -19.63
CA GLY A 69 -17.38 7.99 -18.87
C GLY A 69 -16.98 7.45 -17.50
N ASP A 70 -15.89 6.69 -17.42
CA ASP A 70 -15.36 6.20 -16.13
C ASP A 70 -14.95 7.36 -15.21
N ARG A 71 -14.28 8.38 -15.76
CA ARG A 71 -13.90 9.56 -14.98
C ARG A 71 -15.11 10.26 -14.39
N GLN A 72 -16.15 10.48 -15.19
CA GLN A 72 -17.38 11.10 -14.74
C GLN A 72 -18.10 10.25 -13.68
N ALA A 73 -18.15 8.93 -13.85
CA ALA A 73 -18.86 8.04 -12.96
C ALA A 73 -18.15 7.82 -11.61
N TRP A 74 -16.82 7.73 -11.61
CA TRP A 74 -16.06 7.19 -10.48
C TRP A 74 -15.06 8.16 -9.83
N PHE A 75 -14.65 9.22 -10.52
CA PHE A 75 -13.59 10.13 -10.04
C PHE A 75 -14.11 11.52 -9.67
N GLY A 76 -15.40 11.79 -9.88
CA GLY A 76 -16.01 13.10 -9.62
C GLY A 76 -15.54 14.18 -10.62
N PRO A 77 -16.03 15.42 -10.46
CA PRO A 77 -15.63 16.52 -11.32
C PRO A 77 -14.16 16.90 -11.10
N SER A 78 -13.39 16.95 -12.18
CA SER A 78 -12.05 17.52 -12.19
C SER A 78 -12.17 19.05 -12.13
N THR A 79 -12.23 19.63 -10.95
CA THR A 79 -12.07 21.09 -10.77
C THR A 79 -10.63 21.50 -10.93
#